data_AF-A0A2D8M7I2-F1
#
_entry.id   AF-A0A2D8M7I2-F1
#
_cell.length_a   1.000
_cell.length_b   1.000
_cell.length_c   1.000
_cell.angle_alpha   90.00
_cell.angle_beta   90.00
_cell.angle_gamma   90.00
#
_symmetry.space_group_name_H-M   'P 1'
#
loop_
_entity.id
_entity.type
_entity.pdbx_description
1 polymer ?
#
loop_
_entity_poly.entity_id
_entity_poly.type
_entity_poly.pdbx_seq_one_letter_code
_entity_poly.pdbx_strand_id
1 'polypeptide(L)'
;DRIMSTRPVIRVVNLPANRYYEMSELRMRDRSRLLSFDAIVVMTSPAIGWLKNSVYQCNDCESKWTINERLARPREKVMYCRKCLQEIQDDLRSKKPKSFHKDPTDISMVVEENFYEDIQYLEVVSPQMILDGKADNGEVYQVVVFDEYVGQFSRGDMLTINAEVAVDPLVNRDFIRDTRRMIFLKSHSIEEGFSNEANHSIDESVLESLPPK
;
A
#
# COMPACT_ATOMS: atom_id res chain seq x y z
N ASP A 1 -33.40 1.41 1.38
CA ASP A 1 -32.48 1.76 0.28
C ASP A 1 -31.21 2.40 0.81
N ARG A 2 -30.12 1.63 0.92
CA ARG A 2 -28.79 2.21 1.07
C ARG A 2 -28.47 2.86 -0.28
N ILE A 3 -28.44 4.19 -0.33
CA ILE A 3 -27.84 4.92 -1.45
C ILE A 3 -26.38 4.48 -1.48
N MET A 4 -26.05 3.47 -2.30
CA MET A 4 -24.68 3.11 -2.60
C MET A 4 -24.13 4.26 -3.43
N SER A 5 -23.60 5.29 -2.76
CA SER A 5 -22.86 6.34 -3.45
C SER A 5 -21.68 5.64 -4.12
N THR A 6 -21.69 5.55 -5.44
CA THR A 6 -20.51 5.11 -6.19
C THR A 6 -19.33 5.96 -5.74
N ARG A 7 -18.22 5.31 -5.37
CA ARG A 7 -16.99 6.01 -5.00
C ARG A 7 -16.12 6.07 -6.24
N PRO A 8 -16.14 7.17 -7.01
CA PRO A 8 -15.29 7.26 -8.18
C PRO A 8 -13.83 7.28 -7.73
N VAL A 9 -13.01 6.45 -8.37
CA VAL A 9 -11.56 6.46 -8.22
C VAL A 9 -10.98 7.13 -9.46
N ILE A 10 -10.11 8.13 -9.26
CA ILE A 10 -9.43 8.82 -10.36
C ILE A 10 -8.11 8.11 -10.62
N ARG A 11 -7.96 7.62 -11.85
CA ARG A 11 -6.76 6.93 -12.35
C ARG A 11 -6.18 7.76 -13.49
N VAL A 12 -4.96 8.25 -13.33
CA VAL A 12 -4.26 9.01 -14.37
C VAL A 12 -3.41 8.05 -15.19
N VAL A 13 -3.67 7.97 -16.50
CA VAL A 13 -2.94 7.13 -17.47
C VAL A 13 -2.13 8.01 -18.43
N ASN A 14 -1.28 7.41 -19.25
CA ASN A 14 -0.45 8.08 -20.26
C ASN A 14 0.40 9.21 -19.64
N LEU A 15 1.14 8.86 -18.58
CA LEU A 15 2.08 9.78 -17.95
C LEU A 15 3.18 10.17 -18.94
N PRO A 16 3.70 11.41 -18.86
CA PRO A 16 4.71 11.89 -19.80
C PRO A 16 5.99 11.05 -19.71
N ALA A 17 6.70 10.89 -20.84
CA ALA A 17 7.89 10.04 -20.93
C ALA A 17 9.01 10.38 -19.91
N ASN A 18 9.07 11.60 -19.39
CA ASN A 18 10.01 11.97 -18.33
C ASN A 18 9.69 11.35 -16.95
N ARG A 19 8.54 10.69 -16.81
CA ARG A 19 8.13 9.89 -15.65
C ARG A 19 8.48 8.43 -15.80
N TYR A 20 8.83 7.98 -17.00
CA TYR A 20 9.34 6.63 -17.24
C TYR A 20 10.61 6.41 -16.43
N TYR A 21 10.72 5.25 -15.82
CA TYR A 21 11.86 4.87 -15.02
C TYR A 21 12.11 3.37 -15.12
N GLU A 22 13.38 2.99 -15.31
CA GLU A 22 13.75 1.58 -15.37
C GLU A 22 13.72 0.96 -13.96
N MET A 23 13.01 -0.15 -13.79
CA MET A 23 12.79 -0.74 -12.46
C MET A 23 14.11 -1.10 -11.76
N SER A 24 15.09 -1.64 -12.49
CA SER A 24 16.38 -2.02 -11.91
C SER A 24 17.22 -0.83 -11.39
N GLU A 25 16.88 0.39 -11.81
CA GLU A 25 17.53 1.63 -11.39
C GLU A 25 16.88 2.25 -10.15
N LEU A 26 15.82 1.65 -9.59
CA LEU A 26 15.11 2.20 -8.44
C LEU A 26 16.01 2.30 -7.21
N ARG A 27 15.96 3.44 -6.52
CA ARG A 27 16.71 3.69 -5.29
C ARG A 27 15.82 4.31 -4.22
N MET A 28 16.27 4.27 -2.96
CA MET A 28 15.56 4.85 -1.81
C MET A 28 15.32 6.37 -1.91
N ARG A 29 16.06 7.07 -2.79
CA ARG A 29 15.84 8.49 -3.08
C ARG A 29 14.55 8.73 -3.87
N ASP A 30 14.06 7.72 -4.59
CA ASP A 30 12.90 7.81 -5.46
C ASP A 30 11.58 7.59 -4.73
N ARG A 31 11.64 7.27 -3.42
CA ARG A 31 10.46 7.15 -2.55
C ARG A 31 9.53 8.36 -2.70
N SER A 32 8.22 8.14 -2.60
CA SER A 32 7.13 9.11 -2.78
C SER A 32 7.00 9.74 -4.17
N ARG A 33 7.82 9.34 -5.15
CA ARG A 33 7.65 9.79 -6.54
C ARG A 33 6.64 8.89 -7.24
N LEU A 34 5.73 9.52 -7.99
CA LEU A 34 4.91 8.85 -9.00
C LEU A 34 5.73 8.70 -10.29
N LEU A 35 5.93 7.47 -10.73
CA LEU A 35 6.74 7.07 -11.89
C LEU A 35 6.01 5.99 -12.70
N SER A 36 6.45 5.80 -13.95
CA SER A 36 5.90 4.80 -14.88
C SER A 36 6.95 3.72 -15.12
N PHE A 37 6.52 2.47 -15.08
CA PHE A 37 7.40 1.31 -15.24
C PHE A 37 6.79 0.30 -16.20
N ASP A 38 7.58 -0.17 -17.16
CA ASP A 38 7.20 -1.33 -17.98
C ASP A 38 7.53 -2.61 -17.21
N ALA A 39 6.55 -3.50 -17.13
CA ALA A 39 6.54 -4.62 -16.20
C ALA A 39 5.96 -5.88 -16.84
N ILE A 40 6.55 -7.03 -16.54
CA ILE A 40 6.01 -8.35 -16.84
C ILE A 40 5.62 -9.00 -15.52
N VAL A 41 4.37 -9.44 -15.41
CA VAL A 41 3.87 -10.12 -14.21
C VAL A 41 4.45 -11.53 -14.14
N VAL A 42 5.12 -11.84 -13.03
CA VAL A 42 5.71 -13.16 -12.77
C VAL A 42 4.82 -14.00 -11.87
N MET A 43 4.20 -13.36 -10.87
CA MET A 43 3.34 -14.05 -9.90
C MET A 43 2.26 -13.10 -9.36
N THR A 44 1.12 -13.67 -8.96
CA THR A 44 0.03 -12.95 -8.30
C THR A 44 -0.32 -13.61 -6.98
N SER A 45 -0.55 -12.79 -5.93
CA SER A 45 -1.05 -13.28 -4.65
C SER A 45 -2.56 -13.51 -4.71
N PRO A 46 -3.14 -14.23 -3.73
CA PRO A 46 -4.59 -14.16 -3.50
C PRO A 46 -5.04 -12.72 -3.23
N ALA A 47 -6.29 -12.43 -3.57
CA ALA A 47 -6.95 -11.18 -3.17
C ALA A 47 -7.16 -11.18 -1.65
N ILE A 48 -6.85 -10.06 -1.00
CA ILE A 48 -7.01 -9.87 0.44
C ILE A 48 -7.62 -8.51 0.75
N GLY A 49 -8.34 -8.40 1.87
CA GLY A 49 -8.88 -7.13 2.35
C GLY A 49 -7.88 -6.40 3.25
N TRP A 50 -7.59 -5.14 2.92
CA TRP A 50 -6.79 -4.24 3.76
C TRP A 50 -7.70 -3.31 4.55
N LEU A 51 -7.64 -3.36 5.89
CA LEU A 51 -8.26 -2.35 6.74
C LEU A 51 -7.54 -1.02 6.50
N LYS A 52 -8.11 -0.15 5.66
CA LYS A 52 -7.54 1.14 5.28
C LYS A 52 -7.87 2.23 6.30
N ASN A 53 -9.10 2.21 6.81
CA ASN A 53 -9.52 3.13 7.87
C ASN A 53 -10.14 2.35 9.02
N SER A 54 -9.64 2.59 10.22
CA SER A 54 -10.23 2.07 11.45
C SER A 54 -10.95 3.19 12.21
N VAL A 55 -12.16 2.91 12.68
CA VAL A 55 -12.96 3.86 13.45
C VAL A 55 -13.00 3.42 14.90
N TYR A 56 -12.71 4.37 15.79
CA TYR A 56 -12.74 4.17 17.22
C TYR A 56 -13.75 5.11 17.85
N GLN A 57 -14.37 4.63 18.93
CA GLN A 57 -15.30 5.39 19.75
C GLN A 57 -14.86 5.30 21.21
N CYS A 58 -14.84 6.43 21.90
CA CYS A 58 -14.74 6.44 23.35
C CYS A 58 -16.10 6.09 23.96
N ASN A 59 -16.13 5.13 24.87
CA ASN A 59 -17.36 4.70 25.52
C ASN A 59 -17.83 5.68 26.62
N ASP A 60 -16.95 6.61 27.05
CA ASP A 60 -17.25 7.60 28.08
C ASP A 60 -17.81 8.92 27.52
N CYS A 61 -17.13 9.51 26.53
CA CYS A 61 -17.53 10.79 25.94
C CYS A 61 -18.15 10.68 24.54
N GLU A 62 -18.38 9.45 24.08
CA GLU A 62 -18.95 9.11 22.75
C GLU A 62 -18.19 9.69 21.55
N SER A 63 -16.99 10.24 21.78
CA SER A 63 -16.21 10.82 20.71
C SER A 63 -15.73 9.74 19.75
N LYS A 64 -15.92 10.00 18.46
CA LYS A 64 -15.47 9.14 17.38
C LYS A 64 -14.29 9.75 16.65
N TRP A 65 -13.35 8.92 16.21
CA TRP A 65 -12.26 9.34 15.34
C TRP A 65 -11.83 8.19 14.42
N THR A 66 -11.24 8.56 13.30
CA THR A 66 -10.76 7.64 12.28
C THR A 66 -9.24 7.65 12.24
N ILE A 67 -8.63 6.48 12.11
CA ILE A 67 -7.20 6.32 11.89
C ILE A 67 -7.00 5.74 10.50
N ASN A 68 -6.17 6.41 9.70
CA ASN A 68 -5.71 5.88 8.42
C ASN A 68 -4.62 4.87 8.70
N GLU A 69 -4.94 3.61 8.47
CA GLU A 69 -4.00 2.51 8.65
C GLU A 69 -2.96 2.51 7.55
N ARG A 70 -1.78 1.97 7.86
CA ARG A 70 -0.70 1.81 6.88
C ARG A 70 -0.70 0.37 6.38
N LEU A 71 -0.44 0.20 5.08
CA LEU A 71 -0.33 -1.12 4.48
C LEU A 71 0.83 -1.90 5.13
N ALA A 72 0.65 -3.21 5.29
CA ALA A 72 1.66 -4.16 5.77
C ALA A 72 2.37 -3.76 7.08
N ARG A 73 1.69 -2.99 7.96
CA ARG A 73 2.21 -2.60 9.27
C ARG A 73 1.31 -3.04 10.41
N PRO A 74 1.91 -3.37 11.57
CA PRO A 74 1.13 -3.67 12.76
C PRO A 74 0.35 -2.43 13.17
N ARG A 75 -0.91 -2.67 13.56
CA ARG A 75 -1.81 -1.63 14.00
C ARG A 75 -1.31 -1.03 15.31
N GLU A 76 -1.27 0.28 15.40
CA GLU A 76 -0.98 0.95 16.67
C GLU A 76 -2.20 0.84 17.58
N LYS A 77 -2.01 0.32 18.80
CA LYS A 77 -3.09 0.26 19.79
C LYS A 77 -3.42 1.68 20.23
N VAL A 78 -4.69 2.06 20.11
CA VAL A 78 -5.16 3.33 20.66
C VAL A 78 -5.17 3.23 22.18
N MET A 79 -4.37 4.07 22.84
CA MET A 79 -4.14 3.99 24.28
C MET A 79 -5.12 4.84 25.09
N TYR A 80 -5.54 5.99 24.57
CA TYR A 80 -6.39 6.94 25.30
C TYR A 80 -7.28 7.76 24.36
N CYS A 81 -8.44 8.16 24.86
CA CYS A 81 -9.30 9.14 24.22
C CYS A 81 -8.69 10.53 24.41
N ARG A 82 -8.43 11.23 23.30
CA ARG A 82 -7.85 12.58 23.34
C ARG A 82 -8.74 13.59 24.05
N LYS A 83 -10.07 13.50 23.89
CA LYS A 83 -11.01 14.44 24.54
C LYS A 83 -11.04 14.25 26.05
N CYS A 84 -11.28 13.03 26.54
CA CYS A 84 -11.26 12.75 27.98
C CYS A 84 -9.90 13.09 28.60
N LEU A 85 -8.80 12.78 27.91
CA LEU A 85 -7.47 13.15 28.41
C LEU A 85 -7.30 14.68 28.52
N GLN A 86 -7.80 15.43 27.55
CA GLN A 86 -7.74 16.89 27.56
C GLN A 86 -8.57 17.49 28.70
N GLU A 87 -9.78 16.98 28.94
CA GLU A 87 -10.63 17.40 30.07
C GLU A 87 -9.92 17.17 31.42
N ILE A 88 -9.27 16.03 31.60
CA ILE A 88 -8.46 15.72 32.78
C ILE A 88 -7.32 16.72 32.94
N GLN A 89 -6.62 17.03 31.84
CA GLN A 89 -5.51 18.00 31.87
C GLN A 89 -5.98 19.41 32.23
N ASP A 90 -7.13 19.82 31.73
CA ASP A 90 -7.70 21.15 31.98
C ASP A 90 -8.18 21.30 33.44
N ASP A 91 -8.78 20.25 34.00
CA ASP A 91 -9.18 20.24 35.41
C ASP A 91 -7.99 20.18 36.37
N LEU A 92 -6.93 19.44 36.02
CA LEU A 92 -5.66 19.46 36.73
C LEU A 92 -5.02 20.86 36.73
N ARG A 93 -5.01 21.55 35.59
CA ARG A 93 -4.54 22.94 35.49
C ARG A 93 -5.37 23.89 36.33
N SER A 94 -6.67 23.64 36.43
CA SER A 94 -7.63 24.43 37.21
C SER A 94 -7.62 24.12 38.71
N LYS A 95 -6.69 23.29 39.20
CA LYS A 95 -6.55 22.86 40.61
C LYS A 95 -7.82 22.22 41.20
N LYS A 96 -8.68 21.64 40.36
CA LYS A 96 -9.81 20.84 40.87
C LYS A 96 -9.29 19.52 41.46
N PRO A 97 -9.97 18.96 42.48
CA PRO A 97 -9.55 17.70 43.09
C PRO A 97 -9.56 16.55 42.06
N LYS A 98 -8.50 15.72 42.08
CA LYS A 98 -8.26 14.60 41.14
C LYS A 98 -9.34 13.49 41.13
N SER A 99 -10.29 13.51 42.06
CA SER A 99 -11.03 12.30 42.49
C SER A 99 -12.23 11.89 41.64
N PHE A 100 -12.47 12.51 40.46
CA PHE A 100 -13.68 12.23 39.67
C PHE A 100 -13.44 11.79 38.22
N HIS A 101 -12.20 11.72 37.76
CA HIS A 101 -11.95 11.35 36.37
C HIS A 101 -11.74 9.84 36.23
N LYS A 102 -12.59 9.20 35.43
CA LYS A 102 -12.35 7.83 34.93
C LYS A 102 -11.15 7.85 33.99
N ASP A 103 -10.37 6.76 33.99
CA ASP A 103 -9.24 6.62 33.07
C ASP A 103 -9.73 6.70 31.61
N PRO A 104 -9.09 7.51 30.74
CA PRO A 104 -9.57 7.78 29.39
C PRO A 104 -9.25 6.63 28.42
N THR A 105 -9.24 5.38 28.89
CA THR A 105 -8.80 4.19 28.16
C THR A 105 -9.95 3.33 27.66
N ASP A 106 -11.20 3.66 28.02
CA ASP A 106 -12.40 2.92 27.61
C ASP A 106 -12.80 3.28 26.16
N ILE A 107 -12.19 2.54 25.23
CA ILE A 107 -12.27 2.79 23.79
C ILE A 107 -12.62 1.49 23.08
N SER A 108 -13.65 1.53 22.26
CA SER A 108 -14.07 0.44 21.38
C SER A 108 -13.74 0.76 19.93
N MET A 109 -13.47 -0.27 19.14
CA MET A 109 -13.44 -0.16 17.68
C MET A 109 -14.85 -0.38 17.15
N VAL A 110 -15.32 0.50 16.29
CA VAL A 110 -16.63 0.40 15.64
C VAL A 110 -16.46 -0.36 14.34
N VAL A 111 -16.63 -1.68 14.40
CA VAL A 111 -16.30 -2.60 13.28
C VAL A 111 -17.15 -2.30 12.04
N GLU A 112 -18.38 -1.86 12.23
CA GLU A 112 -19.34 -1.53 11.16
C GLU A 112 -18.96 -0.26 10.40
N GLU A 113 -18.16 0.62 11.00
CA GLU A 113 -17.70 1.88 10.40
C GLU A 113 -16.27 1.76 9.85
N ASN A 114 -15.60 0.61 10.05
CA ASN A 114 -14.31 0.34 9.45
C ASN A 114 -14.40 0.25 7.93
N PHE A 115 -13.37 0.72 7.24
CA PHE A 115 -13.29 0.66 5.79
C PHE A 115 -12.18 -0.29 5.35
N TYR A 116 -12.57 -1.29 4.58
CA TYR A 116 -11.66 -2.23 3.92
C TYR A 116 -11.56 -1.89 2.43
N GLU A 117 -10.35 -2.01 1.90
CA GLU A 117 -10.04 -1.87 0.48
C GLU A 117 -9.50 -3.22 -0.01
N ASP A 118 -9.97 -3.69 -1.17
CA ASP A 118 -9.47 -4.94 -1.73
C ASP A 118 -8.09 -4.69 -2.34
N ILE A 119 -7.13 -5.56 -2.03
CA ILE A 119 -5.77 -5.45 -2.53
C ILE A 119 -5.25 -6.80 -3.03
N GLN A 120 -4.26 -6.74 -3.91
CA GLN A 120 -3.51 -7.90 -4.38
C GLN A 120 -2.06 -7.51 -4.61
N TYR A 121 -1.14 -8.42 -4.32
CA TYR A 121 0.28 -8.25 -4.60
C TYR A 121 0.62 -8.94 -5.92
N LEU A 122 1.36 -8.24 -6.77
CA LEU A 122 1.97 -8.76 -7.97
C LEU A 122 3.48 -8.76 -7.77
N GLU A 123 4.15 -9.83 -8.20
CA GLU A 123 5.59 -9.82 -8.41
C GLU A 123 5.87 -9.58 -9.88
N VAL A 124 6.68 -8.56 -10.17
CA VAL A 124 6.97 -8.12 -11.53
C VAL A 124 8.46 -7.95 -11.76
N VAL A 125 8.85 -8.07 -13.03
CA VAL A 125 10.20 -7.77 -13.52
C VAL A 125 10.10 -6.81 -14.70
N SER A 126 11.08 -5.93 -14.90
CA SER A 126 11.16 -5.18 -16.15
C SER A 126 11.77 -6.06 -17.24
N PRO A 127 11.49 -5.76 -18.52
CA PRO A 127 12.18 -6.39 -19.65
C PRO A 127 13.72 -6.37 -19.54
N GLN A 128 14.28 -5.23 -19.14
CA GLN A 128 15.72 -5.06 -19.01
C GLN A 128 16.29 -5.93 -17.89
N MET A 129 15.55 -6.15 -16.80
CA MET A 129 15.96 -7.10 -15.75
C MET A 129 16.08 -8.52 -16.26
N ILE A 130 15.25 -8.92 -17.22
CA ILE A 130 15.36 -10.25 -17.83
C ILE A 130 16.59 -10.32 -18.74
N LEU A 131 16.80 -9.31 -19.59
CA LEU A 131 17.97 -9.24 -20.47
C LEU A 131 19.29 -9.22 -19.70
N ASP A 132 19.32 -8.56 -18.53
CA ASP A 132 20.49 -8.50 -17.65
C ASP A 132 20.68 -9.78 -16.81
N GLY A 133 19.79 -10.78 -16.91
CA GLY A 133 19.81 -11.99 -16.09
C GLY A 133 19.50 -11.75 -14.60
N LYS A 134 18.97 -10.58 -14.23
CA LYS A 134 18.59 -10.26 -12.84
C LYS A 134 17.33 -11.00 -12.41
N ALA A 135 16.40 -11.21 -13.33
CA ALA A 135 15.20 -12.01 -13.09
C ALA A 135 15.56 -13.47 -12.73
N ASP A 136 16.57 -14.05 -13.39
CA ASP A 136 17.05 -15.41 -13.11
C ASP A 136 17.71 -15.53 -11.72
N ASN A 137 18.33 -14.44 -11.26
CA ASN A 137 18.84 -14.33 -9.89
C ASN A 137 17.74 -14.14 -8.84
N GLY A 138 16.47 -14.12 -9.26
CA GLY A 138 15.30 -13.97 -8.40
C GLY A 138 15.02 -12.53 -7.96
N GLU A 139 15.63 -11.52 -8.61
CA GLU A 139 15.27 -10.13 -8.35
C GLU A 139 13.90 -9.82 -8.95
N VAL A 140 12.93 -9.53 -8.07
CA VAL A 140 11.56 -9.14 -8.44
C VAL A 140 11.14 -7.93 -7.63
N TYR A 141 10.24 -7.12 -8.20
CA TYR A 141 9.62 -6.00 -7.50
C TYR A 141 8.19 -6.36 -7.11
N GLN A 142 7.80 -5.95 -5.91
CA GLN A 142 6.42 -6.10 -5.46
C GLN A 142 5.60 -4.87 -5.85
N VAL A 143 4.46 -5.12 -6.50
CA VAL A 143 3.45 -4.10 -6.83
C VAL A 143 2.18 -4.43 -6.07
N VAL A 144 1.57 -3.42 -5.46
CA VAL A 144 0.26 -3.55 -4.82
C VAL A 144 -0.78 -2.92 -5.74
N VAL A 145 -1.79 -3.71 -6.10
CA VAL A 145 -2.96 -3.25 -6.84
C VAL A 145 -4.18 -3.17 -5.94
N PHE A 146 -5.12 -2.29 -6.29
CA PHE A 146 -6.24 -1.89 -5.44
C PHE A 146 -7.56 -2.03 -6.20
N ASP A 147 -8.62 -2.37 -5.45
CA ASP A 147 -10.03 -2.36 -5.86
C ASP A 147 -10.24 -2.95 -7.26
N GLU A 148 -10.49 -2.12 -8.26
CA GLU A 148 -10.89 -2.55 -9.60
C GLU A 148 -9.84 -3.43 -10.27
N TYR A 149 -8.56 -3.23 -9.93
CA TYR A 149 -7.43 -3.96 -10.51
C TYR A 149 -7.19 -5.34 -9.89
N VAL A 150 -7.86 -5.66 -8.78
CA VAL A 150 -7.70 -6.93 -8.08
C VAL A 150 -8.29 -8.07 -8.92
N GLY A 151 -7.49 -9.11 -9.14
CA GLY A 151 -7.89 -10.29 -9.90
C GLY A 151 -7.91 -10.11 -11.41
N GLN A 152 -7.43 -8.97 -11.92
CA GLN A 152 -7.39 -8.71 -13.37
C GLN A 152 -6.14 -9.29 -14.06
N PHE A 153 -5.04 -9.45 -13.32
CA PHE A 153 -3.74 -9.79 -13.91
C PHE A 153 -3.33 -11.24 -13.66
N SER A 154 -2.61 -11.79 -14.62
CA SER A 154 -2.07 -13.15 -14.65
C SER A 154 -0.58 -13.14 -14.98
N ARG A 155 0.09 -14.26 -14.71
CA ARG A 155 1.51 -14.43 -15.09
C ARG A 155 1.67 -14.28 -16.60
N GLY A 156 2.65 -13.49 -17.00
CA GLY A 156 3.00 -13.20 -18.39
C GLY A 156 2.41 -11.88 -18.91
N ASP A 157 1.49 -11.26 -18.18
CA ASP A 157 0.90 -9.99 -18.60
C ASP A 157 1.97 -8.90 -18.69
N MET A 158 1.97 -8.20 -19.82
CA MET A 158 2.84 -7.06 -20.10
C MET A 158 2.07 -5.78 -19.80
N LEU A 159 2.57 -5.01 -18.86
CA LEU A 159 1.87 -3.86 -18.28
C LEU A 159 2.77 -2.65 -18.20
N THR A 160 2.19 -1.47 -18.39
CA THR A 160 2.76 -0.21 -17.91
C THR A 160 2.11 0.12 -16.59
N ILE A 161 2.91 0.15 -15.53
CA ILE A 161 2.45 0.40 -14.17
C ILE A 161 2.86 1.81 -13.78
N ASN A 162 1.88 2.69 -13.62
CA ASN A 162 2.08 4.00 -13.03
C ASN A 162 1.93 3.86 -11.51
N ALA A 163 3.02 4.00 -10.76
CA ALA A 163 3.04 3.72 -9.34
C ALA A 163 3.80 4.76 -8.52
N GLU A 164 3.33 4.96 -7.29
CA GLU A 164 4.07 5.67 -6.27
C GLU A 164 5.09 4.71 -5.65
N VAL A 165 6.36 5.12 -5.63
CA VAL A 165 7.42 4.34 -4.98
C VAL A 165 7.26 4.43 -3.47
N ALA A 166 6.92 3.31 -2.84
CA ALA A 166 6.69 3.22 -1.41
C ALA A 166 7.72 2.30 -0.75
N VAL A 167 7.75 2.32 0.59
CA VAL A 167 8.79 1.65 1.38
C VAL A 167 8.17 0.97 2.59
N ASP A 168 8.41 -0.33 2.70
CA ASP A 168 7.89 -1.17 3.77
C ASP A 168 8.98 -1.88 4.57
N PRO A 169 8.69 -2.29 5.82
CA PRO A 169 9.59 -3.12 6.59
C PRO A 169 9.82 -4.47 5.90
N LEU A 170 10.93 -5.13 6.24
CA LEU A 170 11.16 -6.51 5.83
C LEU A 170 10.06 -7.43 6.41
N VAL A 171 9.64 -8.42 5.63
CA VAL A 171 8.65 -9.42 6.05
C VAL A 171 9.10 -10.07 7.37
N ASN A 172 8.16 -10.21 8.31
CA ASN A 172 8.37 -10.77 9.66
C ASN A 172 9.27 -9.96 10.60
N ARG A 173 9.48 -8.65 10.34
CA ARG A 173 10.31 -7.80 11.23
C ARG A 173 9.64 -6.47 11.55
N ASP A 174 9.60 -6.15 12.85
CA ASP A 174 9.07 -4.89 13.36
C ASP A 174 10.14 -3.81 13.55
N PHE A 175 9.68 -2.55 13.56
CA PHE A 175 10.47 -1.33 13.77
C PHE A 175 11.37 -1.36 15.02
N ILE A 176 11.00 -2.15 16.03
CA ILE A 176 11.73 -2.22 17.30
C ILE A 176 13.10 -2.90 17.12
N ARG A 177 13.32 -3.68 16.05
CA ARG A 177 14.56 -4.45 15.85
C ARG A 177 15.21 -4.33 14.47
N ASP A 178 14.51 -3.87 13.43
CA ASP A 178 15.09 -3.76 12.08
C ASP A 178 14.75 -2.42 11.40
N THR A 179 15.80 -1.70 10.99
CA THR A 179 15.71 -0.42 10.28
C THR A 179 15.77 -0.57 8.76
N ARG A 180 16.07 -1.76 8.25
CA ARG A 180 16.10 -2.04 6.80
C ARG A 180 14.71 -2.04 6.21
N ARG A 181 14.62 -1.67 4.94
CA ARG A 181 13.35 -1.52 4.22
C ARG A 181 13.44 -2.08 2.82
N MET A 182 12.31 -2.50 2.29
CA MET A 182 12.15 -2.89 0.89
C MET A 182 11.35 -1.83 0.15
N ILE A 183 11.70 -1.62 -1.11
CA ILE A 183 10.92 -0.79 -2.03
C ILE A 183 9.79 -1.66 -2.55
N PHE A 184 8.59 -1.10 -2.58
CA PHE A 184 7.45 -1.67 -3.29
C PHE A 184 6.74 -0.57 -4.07
N LEU A 185 5.98 -0.95 -5.09
CA LEU A 185 5.27 -0.04 -5.95
C LEU A 185 3.79 -0.03 -5.57
N LYS A 186 3.27 1.14 -5.20
CA LYS A 186 1.85 1.32 -4.94
C LYS A 186 1.18 1.77 -6.24
N SER A 187 0.41 0.89 -6.88
CA SER A 187 -0.17 1.21 -8.18
C SER A 187 -1.17 2.38 -8.07
N HIS A 188 -0.98 3.36 -8.94
CA HIS A 188 -1.92 4.43 -9.16
C HIS A 188 -2.82 4.11 -10.34
N SER A 189 -2.27 3.65 -11.47
CA SER A 189 -3.00 3.17 -12.63
C SER A 189 -2.16 2.14 -13.38
N ILE A 190 -2.82 1.31 -14.18
CA ILE A 190 -2.19 0.27 -14.98
C ILE A 190 -2.75 0.35 -16.40
N GLU A 191 -1.86 0.26 -17.38
CA GLU A 191 -2.16 0.26 -18.81
C GLU A 191 -1.63 -1.05 -19.40
N GLU A 192 -2.37 -1.63 -20.35
CA GLU A 192 -1.93 -2.83 -21.07
C GLU A 192 -0.82 -2.48 -22.06
N GLY A 193 0.19 -3.36 -22.16
CA GLY A 193 1.34 -3.17 -23.04
C GLY A 193 2.42 -2.25 -22.44
N PHE A 194 3.49 -2.09 -23.19
CA PHE A 194 4.62 -1.25 -22.79
C PHE A 194 4.50 0.16 -23.32
N SER A 195 4.69 1.13 -22.43
CA SER A 195 4.68 2.56 -22.78
C SER A 195 5.91 2.97 -23.57
N ASN A 196 7.00 2.20 -23.46
CA ASN A 196 8.26 2.45 -24.14
C ASN A 196 8.64 1.31 -25.09
N GLU A 197 7.86 1.13 -26.16
CA GLU A 197 8.08 0.09 -27.19
C GLU A 197 9.47 0.16 -27.86
N ALA A 198 10.14 1.34 -27.84
CA ALA A 198 11.43 1.55 -28.48
C ALA A 198 12.59 0.72 -27.86
N ASN A 199 12.42 0.19 -26.65
CA ASN A 199 13.45 -0.54 -25.92
C ASN A 199 13.22 -2.06 -25.83
N HIS A 200 12.15 -2.59 -26.43
CA HIS A 200 11.68 -3.94 -26.10
C HIS A 200 11.50 -4.81 -27.35
N SER A 201 12.61 -5.34 -27.89
CA SER A 201 12.58 -6.56 -28.71
C SER A 201 12.58 -7.78 -27.79
N ILE A 202 11.49 -8.00 -27.05
CA ILE A 202 11.35 -9.19 -26.21
C ILE A 202 10.75 -10.27 -27.10
N ASP A 203 11.57 -11.25 -27.51
CA ASP A 203 11.06 -12.48 -28.12
C ASP A 203 10.19 -13.23 -27.09
N GLU A 204 9.05 -13.77 -27.54
CA GLU A 204 8.13 -14.59 -26.71
C GLU A 204 8.84 -15.77 -26.00
N SER A 205 9.99 -16.20 -26.51
CA SER A 205 10.86 -17.22 -25.92
C SER A 205 11.41 -16.87 -24.53
N VAL A 206 11.46 -15.58 -24.18
CA VAL A 206 11.94 -15.09 -22.88
C VAL A 206 10.91 -15.33 -21.77
N LEU A 207 9.61 -15.28 -22.08
CA LEU A 207 8.55 -15.62 -21.12
C LEU A 207 8.55 -17.11 -20.75
N GLU A 208 8.93 -17.98 -21.70
CA GLU A 208 9.09 -19.42 -21.46
C GLU A 208 10.33 -19.74 -20.59
N SER A 209 11.32 -18.84 -20.53
CA SER A 209 12.52 -19.01 -19.72
C SER A 209 12.36 -18.63 -18.25
N LEU A 210 11.26 -17.94 -17.89
CA LEU A 210 10.99 -17.60 -16.50
C LEU A 210 10.77 -18.88 -15.68
N PRO A 211 11.52 -19.09 -14.59
CA PRO A 211 11.47 -20.35 -13.85
C PRO A 211 10.03 -20.66 -13.40
N PRO A 212 9.54 -21.89 -13.57
CA PRO A 212 8.35 -22.33 -12.87
C PRO A 212 8.70 -22.40 -11.38
N LYS A 213 8.07 -21.59 -10.56
CA LYS A 213 8.03 -21.80 -9.11
C LYS A 213 6.71 -22.44 -8.74
#